data_AF-A0A3M2WD36-F1
#
_entry.id   AF-A0A3M2WD36-F1
#
_cell.length_a   1.000
_cell.length_b   1.000
_cell.length_c   1.000
_cell.angle_alpha   90.00
_cell.angle_beta   90.00
_cell.angle_gamma   90.00
#
_symmetry.space_group_name_H-M   'P 1'
#
loop_
_entity.id
_entity.type
_entity.pdbx_description
1 polymer ?
#
loop_
_entity_poly.entity_id
_entity_poly.type
_entity_poly.pdbx_seq_one_letter_code
_entity_poly.pdbx_strand_id
1 'polypeptide(L)' 'FTGSRGSKLGDLGPYGKQVVQFYTQTKTVTSRWFDDDSVNDGVNTTINLR' A
#
# COMPACT_ATOMS: atom_id res chain seq x y z
N PHE A 1 2.15 -11.73 -24.40
CA PHE A 1 1.53 -10.41 -24.65
C PHE A 1 2.46 -9.39 -24.03
N THR A 2 3.23 -8.51 -24.67
CA THR A 2 3.35 -7.82 -25.98
C THR A 2 4.87 -7.84 -26.29
N GLY A 3 5.36 -8.08 -27.51
CA GLY A 3 5.49 -7.09 -28.57
C GLY A 3 6.95 -7.09 -29.07
N SER A 4 7.11 -7.15 -30.40
CA SER A 4 8.36 -6.95 -31.18
C SER A 4 9.65 -7.68 -30.75
N ARG A 5 9.93 -8.80 -31.43
CA ARG A 5 11.27 -9.18 -31.97
C ARG A 5 12.49 -9.23 -31.01
N GLY A 6 12.31 -9.58 -29.75
CA GLY A 6 13.46 -9.88 -28.86
C GLY A 6 13.13 -10.22 -27.41
N SER A 7 11.86 -10.14 -27.01
CA SER A 7 11.44 -10.24 -25.60
C SER A 7 11.34 -11.70 -25.08
N LYS A 8 12.37 -12.50 -25.36
CA LYS A 8 12.62 -13.79 -24.68
C LYS A 8 14.11 -13.95 -24.33
N LEU A 9 14.84 -12.82 -24.20
CA LEU A 9 16.27 -12.77 -23.91
C LEU A 9 16.54 -12.01 -22.60
N GLY A 10 15.70 -12.22 -21.59
CA GLY A 10 16.09 -11.97 -20.19
C GLY A 10 16.48 -13.31 -19.57
N ASP A 11 17.48 -13.33 -18.69
CA ASP A 11 18.10 -14.52 -18.07
C ASP A 11 17.14 -15.54 -17.42
N LEU A 12 15.85 -15.22 -17.33
CA LEU A 12 14.84 -15.99 -16.64
C LEU A 12 13.64 -16.14 -17.59
N GLY A 13 13.32 -17.39 -17.95
CA GLY A 13 12.16 -17.72 -18.79
C GLY A 13 10.81 -17.27 -18.20
N PRO A 14 9.69 -17.54 -18.89
CA PRO A 14 8.35 -17.06 -18.49
C PRO A 14 7.85 -17.53 -17.12
N TYR A 15 8.58 -18.46 -16.48
CA TYR A 15 8.30 -18.99 -15.14
C TYR A 15 9.44 -18.73 -14.13
N GLY A 16 10.40 -17.87 -14.47
CA GLY A 16 11.48 -17.49 -13.57
C GLY A 16 11.01 -16.55 -12.47
N LYS A 17 11.89 -16.30 -11.49
CA LYS A 17 11.57 -15.52 -10.27
C LYS A 17 11.04 -14.09 -10.55
N GLN A 18 11.29 -13.54 -11.74
CA GLN A 18 10.79 -12.22 -12.15
C GLN A 18 9.29 -12.18 -12.47
N VAL A 19 8.62 -13.32 -12.69
CA VAL A 19 7.19 -13.34 -13.05
C VAL A 19 6.27 -12.83 -11.93
N VAL A 20 6.73 -12.88 -10.68
CA VAL A 20 5.97 -12.39 -9.51
C VAL A 20 5.72 -10.88 -9.61
N GLN A 21 6.71 -10.11 -10.10
CA GLN A 21 6.57 -8.66 -10.28
C GLN A 21 5.62 -8.27 -11.42
N PHE A 22 5.33 -9.18 -12.35
CA PHE A 22 4.38 -8.93 -13.44
C PHE A 22 2.93 -9.10 -12.99
N TYR A 23 2.64 -10.12 -12.17
CA TYR A 23 1.28 -10.40 -11.69
C TYR A 23 0.93 -9.75 -10.34
N THR A 24 1.88 -9.08 -9.68
CA THR A 24 1.66 -8.41 -8.40
C THR A 24 2.17 -6.98 -8.42
N GLN A 25 1.60 -6.12 -7.59
CA GLN A 25 2.04 -4.75 -7.42
C GLN A 25 2.56 -4.54 -6.00
N THR A 26 3.67 -3.81 -5.86
CA THR A 26 4.19 -3.40 -4.55
C THR A 26 3.26 -2.35 -3.93
N LYS A 27 2.76 -2.62 -2.72
CA LYS A 27 1.99 -1.66 -1.92
C LYS A 27 2.81 -1.25 -0.69
N THR A 28 3.09 0.04 -0.54
CA THR A 28 3.71 0.60 0.66
C THR A 28 2.63 0.96 1.67
N VAL A 29 2.67 0.39 2.87
CA VAL A 29 1.73 0.65 3.96
C VAL A 29 2.46 1.34 5.11
N THR A 30 1.98 2.51 5.51
CA THR A 30 2.41 3.22 6.73
C THR A 30 1.28 3.17 7.74
N SER A 31 1.55 2.75 8.97
CA SER A 31 0.55 2.69 10.05
C SER A 31 0.98 3.53 11.23
N ARG A 32 0.01 4.14 11.91
CA ARG A 32 0.19 4.90 13.15
C ARG A 32 -0.91 4.49 14.12
N TRP A 33 -0.51 4.03 15.29
CA TRP A 33 -1.39 3.66 16.38
C TRP A 33 -1.28 4.74 17.45
N PHE A 34 -2.40 5.33 17.81
CA PHE A 34 -2.52 6.32 18.87
C PHE A 34 -2.90 5.58 20.15
N ASP A 35 -2.29 5.93 21.28
CA ASP A 35 -2.74 5.45 22.59
C ASP A 35 -4.12 6.04 22.90
N ASP A 36 -4.97 5.33 23.64
CA ASP A 36 -6.36 5.73 23.92
C ASP A 36 -6.47 7.13 24.57
N ASP A 37 -5.47 7.50 25.39
CA ASP A 37 -5.38 8.81 26.02
C ASP A 37 -5.17 9.95 25.01
N SER A 38 -4.58 9.65 23.85
CA SER A 38 -4.34 10.63 22.79
C SER A 38 -5.54 10.87 21.86
N VAL A 39 -6.59 10.05 21.97
CA VAL A 39 -7.83 10.15 21.17
C VAL A 39 -8.96 10.82 21.95
N ASN A 40 -8.93 10.78 23.29
CA ASN A 40 -9.97 11.28 24.19
C ASN A 40 -9.73 12.70 24.75
N ASP A 41 -8.90 13.53 24.11
CA ASP A 41 -8.75 14.92 24.57
C ASP A 41 -10.10 15.65 24.45
N GLY A 42 -10.62 16.04 25.60
CA GLY A 42 -12.05 16.22 25.87
C GLY A 42 -12.83 17.03 24.82
N VAL A 43 -14.03 16.54 24.51
CA VAL A 43 -15.00 17.28 23.69
C VAL A 43 -15.33 18.61 24.39
N ASN A 44 -14.88 19.73 23.82
CA ASN A 44 -15.14 21.07 24.34
C ASN A 44 -16.57 21.52 24.02
N THR A 45 -17.56 21.08 24.80
CA THR A 45 -18.96 21.57 24.69
C THR A 45 -19.28 22.58 25.78
N THR A 46 -19.29 23.86 25.44
CA THR A 46 -19.85 24.95 26.28
C THR A 46 -21.07 25.56 25.60
N ILE A 47 -22.24 24.92 25.73
CA ILE A 47 -23.51 25.54 25.32
C ILE A 47 -24.33 25.85 26.58
N ASN A 48 -24.47 27.13 26.88
CA ASN A 48 -25.38 27.65 27.89
C ASN A 48 -26.67 28.09 27.19
N LEU A 49 -27.77 27.36 27.39
CA LEU A 49 -29.11 27.79 26.97
C LEU A 49 -29.79 28.49 28.15
N ARG A 50 -30.19 29.74 27.95
CA ARG A 50 -31.05 30.50 28.87
C ARG A 50 -32.50 30.40 28.42
#